data_AF-A0A0K1W0I6-F1
#
_entry.id   AF-A0A0K1W0I6-F1
#
_cell.length_a   1.000
_cell.length_b   1.000
_cell.length_c   1.000
_cell.angle_alpha   90.00
_cell.angle_beta   90.00
_cell.angle_gamma   90.00
#
_symmetry.space_group_name_H-M   'P 1'
#
loop_
_entity.id
_entity.type
_entity.pdbx_description
1 polymer ?
#
loop_
_entity_poly.entity_id
_entity_poly.type
_entity_poly.pdbx_seq_one_letter_code
_entity_poly.pdbx_strand_id
1 'polypeptide(L)'
;MSKKDIKIEELAKKRLEEVKKSNELMGIDENIKDSYFVPSRKNPKNKNELLDIQVQKLITPRKKKTLPFSKDQKKEIEHTITLVKNEFKEKEKNEERFEKQLAKERNKVEKLITKSSKKLSSLIKTDNFDIEEVESTLELHDNYLKKMEEIEDGINTLVLKNPNLPLKERRKFIYKRAYNAETERARKLLIMKKNNTMNWADQNYVEEKKGPKRGPSGWKERLGLEEEEDN
;
A
#
# COMPACT_ATOMS: atom_id res chain seq x y z
N MET A 1 37.98 -34.34 -19.32
CA MET A 1 37.49 -34.01 -20.68
C MET A 1 36.00 -33.71 -20.63
N SER A 2 35.60 -32.72 -21.40
CA SER A 2 34.42 -31.86 -21.27
C SER A 2 33.07 -32.58 -21.36
N LYS A 3 32.15 -32.18 -20.47
CA LYS A 3 30.72 -32.42 -20.59
C LYS A 3 30.28 -31.94 -21.99
N LYS A 4 29.82 -32.88 -22.83
CA LYS A 4 29.31 -32.56 -24.17
C LYS A 4 28.05 -31.72 -24.01
N ASP A 5 28.14 -30.45 -24.40
CA ASP A 5 26.98 -29.59 -24.60
C ASP A 5 26.11 -30.22 -25.68
N ILE A 6 25.06 -30.90 -25.24
CA ILE A 6 24.04 -31.46 -26.13
C ILE A 6 23.36 -30.27 -26.78
N LYS A 7 23.67 -30.00 -28.05
CA LYS A 7 23.03 -28.94 -28.83
C LYS A 7 21.52 -29.19 -28.87
N ILE A 8 20.80 -28.39 -28.10
CA ILE A 8 19.33 -28.47 -27.93
C ILE A 8 18.63 -28.45 -29.29
N GLU A 9 19.18 -27.74 -30.27
CA GLU A 9 18.67 -27.66 -31.64
C GLU A 9 18.72 -28.99 -32.41
N GLU A 10 19.77 -29.79 -32.26
CA GLU A 10 19.87 -31.10 -32.92
C GLU A 10 18.88 -32.11 -32.32
N LEU A 11 18.66 -32.02 -31.00
CA LEU A 11 17.70 -32.86 -30.28
C LEU A 11 16.26 -32.47 -30.60
N ALA A 12 16.00 -31.17 -30.78
CA ALA A 12 14.71 -30.67 -31.25
C ALA A 12 14.41 -31.10 -32.70
N LYS A 13 15.41 -31.08 -33.60
CA LYS A 13 15.25 -31.56 -34.97
C LYS A 13 14.93 -33.07 -35.02
N LYS A 14 15.63 -33.88 -34.24
CA LYS A 14 15.34 -35.33 -34.14
C LYS A 14 13.92 -35.62 -33.63
N ARG A 15 13.49 -34.94 -32.56
CA ARG A 15 12.10 -35.05 -32.06
C ARG A 15 11.06 -34.64 -33.10
N LEU A 16 11.35 -33.61 -33.89
CA LEU A 16 10.42 -33.13 -34.91
C LEU A 16 10.30 -34.11 -36.08
N GLU A 17 11.38 -34.79 -36.45
CA GLU A 17 11.35 -35.87 -37.45
C GLU A 17 10.62 -37.12 -36.93
N GLU A 18 10.79 -37.47 -35.65
CA GLU A 18 10.02 -38.55 -34.99
C GLU A 18 8.52 -38.23 -34.96
N VAL A 19 8.14 -36.99 -34.63
CA VAL A 19 6.73 -36.57 -34.65
C VAL A 19 6.16 -36.60 -36.08
N LYS A 20 6.93 -36.22 -37.09
CA LYS A 20 6.50 -36.31 -38.49
C LYS A 20 6.28 -37.76 -38.95
N LYS A 21 7.10 -38.70 -38.46
CA LYS A 21 6.97 -40.14 -38.75
C LYS A 21 6.03 -40.89 -37.79
N SER A 22 5.43 -40.20 -36.82
CA SER A 22 4.58 -40.84 -35.80
C SER A 22 3.36 -41.55 -36.41
N ASN A 23 2.82 -41.05 -37.53
CA ASN A 23 1.69 -41.69 -38.22
C ASN A 23 2.07 -43.03 -38.89
N GLU A 24 3.28 -43.15 -39.45
CA GLU A 24 3.81 -44.40 -39.99
C GLU A 24 4.12 -45.41 -38.85
N LEU A 25 4.70 -44.94 -37.74
CA LEU A 25 5.02 -45.76 -36.57
C LEU A 25 3.79 -46.31 -35.83
N MET A 26 2.66 -45.61 -35.91
CA MET A 26 1.38 -46.04 -35.32
C MET A 26 0.59 -47.01 -36.22
N GLY A 27 1.16 -47.40 -37.38
CA GLY A 27 0.54 -48.37 -38.30
C GLY A 27 -0.77 -47.89 -38.94
N ILE A 28 -0.97 -46.57 -39.05
CA ILE A 28 -2.16 -46.00 -39.66
C ILE A 28 -1.87 -45.79 -41.15
N ASP A 29 -1.92 -46.86 -41.94
CA ASP A 29 -1.89 -46.75 -43.40
C ASP A 29 -3.09 -45.91 -43.85
N GLU A 30 -2.84 -44.85 -44.62
CA GLU A 30 -3.86 -43.89 -45.07
C GLU A 30 -5.00 -44.54 -45.87
N ASN A 31 -4.76 -45.75 -46.39
CA ASN A 31 -5.70 -46.51 -47.21
C ASN A 31 -6.73 -47.34 -46.42
N ILE A 32 -6.66 -47.42 -45.08
CA ILE A 32 -7.60 -48.24 -44.29
C ILE A 32 -8.85 -47.42 -43.85
N LYS A 33 -8.83 -46.10 -44.02
CA LYS A 33 -9.93 -45.19 -43.57
C LYS A 33 -11.29 -45.46 -44.21
N ASP A 34 -11.37 -46.17 -45.33
CA ASP A 34 -12.62 -46.44 -46.05
C ASP A 34 -13.32 -47.75 -45.63
N SER A 35 -12.76 -48.52 -44.70
CA SER A 35 -13.28 -49.86 -44.34
C SER A 35 -14.03 -49.96 -43.01
N TYR A 36 -14.23 -48.84 -42.29
CA TYR A 36 -14.98 -48.85 -41.02
C TYR A 36 -16.31 -48.12 -41.13
N PHE A 37 -17.37 -48.77 -40.64
CA PHE A 37 -18.70 -48.18 -40.54
C PHE A 37 -18.71 -47.05 -39.50
N VAL A 38 -18.80 -45.80 -39.97
CA VAL A 38 -18.93 -44.61 -39.11
C VAL A 38 -20.42 -44.30 -38.89
N PRO A 39 -20.92 -44.31 -37.64
CA PRO A 39 -22.31 -43.96 -37.35
C PRO A 39 -22.65 -42.54 -37.85
N SER A 40 -23.82 -42.41 -38.49
CA SER A 40 -24.25 -41.22 -39.25
C SER A 40 -24.20 -39.87 -38.51
N ARG A 41 -24.12 -39.88 -37.17
CA ARG A 41 -24.03 -38.69 -36.31
C ARG A 41 -22.72 -37.89 -36.47
N LYS A 42 -21.69 -38.45 -37.12
CA LYS A 42 -20.38 -37.79 -37.31
C LYS A 42 -20.09 -37.38 -38.77
N ASN A 43 -21.09 -37.35 -39.65
CA ASN A 43 -20.89 -36.87 -41.02
C ASN A 43 -20.88 -35.33 -41.08
N PRO A 44 -19.78 -34.67 -41.49
CA PRO A 44 -19.73 -33.22 -41.66
C PRO A 44 -20.32 -32.75 -43.01
N LYS A 45 -21.23 -33.52 -43.61
CA LYS A 45 -21.86 -33.16 -44.90
C LYS A 45 -23.00 -32.13 -44.76
N ASN A 46 -23.51 -31.89 -43.55
CA ASN A 46 -24.53 -30.87 -43.27
C ASN A 46 -23.91 -29.58 -42.69
N LYS A 47 -22.96 -28.95 -43.38
CA LYS A 47 -22.42 -27.64 -42.96
C LYS A 47 -23.50 -26.53 -42.98
N ASN A 48 -24.54 -26.67 -43.81
CA ASN A 48 -25.62 -25.68 -43.89
C ASN A 48 -26.58 -25.73 -42.69
N GLU A 49 -26.88 -26.90 -42.11
CA GLU A 49 -27.72 -26.99 -40.91
C GLU A 49 -26.99 -26.51 -39.64
N LEU A 50 -25.65 -26.61 -39.60
CA LEU A 50 -24.83 -26.09 -38.49
C LEU A 50 -24.84 -24.55 -38.42
N LEU A 51 -24.96 -23.86 -39.57
CA LEU A 51 -25.11 -22.41 -39.62
C LEU A 51 -26.48 -21.98 -39.07
N ASP A 52 -27.56 -22.68 -39.42
CA ASP A 52 -28.90 -22.39 -38.89
C ASP A 52 -28.99 -22.62 -37.36
N ILE A 53 -28.33 -23.65 -36.83
CA ILE A 53 -28.27 -23.91 -35.38
C ILE A 53 -27.41 -22.86 -34.65
N GLN A 54 -26.36 -22.32 -35.29
CA GLN A 54 -25.55 -21.24 -34.71
C GLN A 54 -26.26 -19.88 -34.76
N VAL A 55 -27.01 -19.58 -35.83
CA VAL A 55 -27.82 -18.36 -35.94
C VAL A 55 -28.99 -18.39 -34.96
N GLN A 56 -29.64 -19.54 -34.75
CA GLN A 56 -30.71 -19.70 -33.75
C GLN A 56 -30.19 -19.65 -32.29
N LYS A 57 -28.89 -19.83 -32.07
CA LYS A 57 -28.23 -19.67 -30.75
C LYS A 57 -27.52 -18.32 -30.58
N LEU A 58 -27.78 -17.33 -31.43
CA LEU A 58 -27.48 -15.94 -31.10
C LEU A 58 -28.29 -15.58 -29.86
N ILE A 59 -27.61 -15.53 -28.71
CA ILE A 59 -28.17 -15.12 -27.44
C ILE A 59 -28.72 -13.71 -27.64
N THR A 60 -30.03 -13.60 -27.79
CA THR A 60 -30.69 -12.30 -27.85
C THR A 60 -30.43 -11.58 -26.53
N PRO A 61 -30.06 -10.28 -26.55
CA PRO A 61 -29.84 -9.55 -25.33
C PRO A 61 -31.11 -9.62 -24.47
N ARG A 62 -30.98 -10.06 -23.22
CA ARG A 62 -32.11 -10.13 -22.29
C ARG A 62 -32.77 -8.76 -22.24
N LYS A 63 -34.08 -8.69 -22.51
CA LYS A 63 -34.86 -7.45 -22.34
C LYS A 63 -34.60 -6.92 -20.93
N LYS A 64 -34.17 -5.64 -20.82
CA LYS A 64 -33.98 -4.99 -19.52
C LYS A 64 -35.29 -5.13 -18.75
N LYS A 65 -35.26 -5.84 -17.61
CA LYS A 65 -36.43 -5.94 -16.74
C LYS A 65 -36.84 -4.51 -16.38
N THR A 66 -38.03 -4.09 -16.79
CA THR A 66 -38.63 -2.87 -16.28
C THR A 66 -38.92 -3.12 -14.81
N LEU A 67 -38.08 -2.58 -13.93
CA LEU A 67 -38.33 -2.60 -12.50
C LEU A 67 -39.74 -2.04 -12.24
N PRO A 68 -40.50 -2.60 -11.29
CA PRO A 68 -41.89 -2.25 -11.02
C PRO A 68 -41.99 -0.91 -10.26
N PHE A 69 -41.35 0.14 -10.79
CA PHE A 69 -41.42 1.49 -10.26
C PHE A 69 -42.34 2.34 -11.13
N SER A 70 -43.21 3.10 -10.48
CA SER A 70 -43.98 4.17 -11.12
C SER A 70 -43.05 5.21 -11.74
N LYS A 71 -43.54 5.98 -12.72
CA LYS A 71 -42.78 7.08 -13.33
C LYS A 71 -42.35 8.12 -12.28
N ASP A 72 -43.20 8.37 -11.28
CA ASP A 72 -42.90 9.35 -10.23
C ASP A 72 -41.84 8.82 -9.26
N GLN A 73 -41.95 7.55 -8.86
CA GLN A 73 -40.90 6.88 -8.06
C GLN A 73 -39.55 6.89 -8.77
N LYS A 74 -39.51 6.73 -10.10
CA LYS A 74 -38.26 6.81 -10.86
C LYS A 74 -37.64 8.21 -10.79
N LYS A 75 -38.45 9.27 -10.91
CA LYS A 75 -37.97 10.66 -10.79
C LYS A 75 -37.43 10.96 -9.39
N GLU A 76 -38.11 10.48 -8.34
CA GLU A 76 -37.64 10.61 -6.96
C GLU A 76 -36.33 9.86 -6.72
N ILE A 77 -36.22 8.62 -7.22
CA ILE A 77 -34.97 7.85 -7.15
C ILE A 77 -33.85 8.55 -7.93
N GLU A 78 -34.13 9.09 -9.12
CA GLU A 78 -33.15 9.85 -9.89
C GLU A 78 -32.70 11.11 -9.16
N HIS A 79 -33.62 11.82 -8.51
CA HIS A 79 -33.32 13.02 -7.73
C HIS A 79 -32.49 12.68 -6.47
N THR A 80 -32.84 11.64 -5.74
CA THR A 80 -32.04 11.20 -4.58
C THR A 80 -30.65 10.73 -5.00
N ILE A 81 -30.51 10.02 -6.13
CA ILE A 81 -29.21 9.64 -6.68
C ILE A 81 -28.37 10.87 -7.04
N THR A 82 -28.95 11.92 -7.63
CA THR A 82 -28.20 13.13 -7.98
C THR A 82 -27.79 13.91 -6.74
N LEU A 83 -28.65 14.01 -5.72
CA LEU A 83 -28.30 14.61 -4.42
C LEU A 83 -27.14 13.87 -3.76
N VAL A 84 -27.24 12.54 -3.63
CA VAL A 84 -26.17 11.71 -3.04
C VAL A 84 -24.85 11.86 -3.81
N LYS A 85 -24.90 11.90 -5.15
CA LYS A 85 -23.70 12.13 -5.97
C LYS A 85 -23.08 13.50 -5.73
N ASN A 86 -23.89 14.54 -5.54
CA ASN A 86 -23.39 15.88 -5.29
C ASN A 86 -22.78 15.99 -3.88
N GLU A 87 -23.45 15.44 -2.87
CA GLU A 87 -22.92 15.37 -1.50
C GLU A 87 -21.57 14.64 -1.45
N PHE A 88 -21.44 13.53 -2.19
CA PHE A 88 -20.19 12.78 -2.25
C PHE A 88 -19.06 13.61 -2.88
N LYS A 89 -19.34 14.30 -4.00
CA LYS A 89 -18.36 15.19 -4.66
C LYS A 89 -17.96 16.36 -3.79
N GLU A 90 -18.88 16.94 -3.02
CA GLU A 90 -18.56 18.03 -2.09
C GLU A 90 -17.70 17.55 -0.93
N LYS A 91 -17.98 16.36 -0.39
CA LYS A 91 -17.13 15.72 0.63
C LYS A 91 -15.71 15.48 0.11
N GLU A 92 -15.55 14.89 -1.08
CA GLU A 92 -14.23 14.67 -1.69
C GLU A 92 -13.47 16.00 -1.86
N LYS A 93 -14.12 17.05 -2.36
CA LYS A 93 -13.49 18.37 -2.50
C LYS A 93 -13.06 18.97 -1.16
N ASN A 94 -13.87 18.79 -0.11
CA ASN A 94 -13.55 19.28 1.22
C ASN A 94 -12.38 18.50 1.84
N GLU A 95 -12.34 17.18 1.67
CA GLU A 95 -11.22 16.33 2.09
C GLU A 95 -9.92 16.71 1.37
N GLU A 96 -9.95 16.91 0.05
CA GLU A 96 -8.78 17.37 -0.71
C GLU A 96 -8.28 18.76 -0.25
N ARG A 97 -9.20 19.68 0.04
CA ARG A 97 -8.83 21.02 0.54
C ARG A 97 -8.17 20.92 1.90
N PHE A 98 -8.71 20.08 2.78
CA PHE A 98 -8.19 19.84 4.11
C PHE A 98 -6.82 19.14 4.07
N GLU A 99 -6.64 18.14 3.20
CA GLU A 99 -5.34 17.48 2.96
C GLU A 99 -4.29 18.49 2.48
N LYS A 100 -4.63 19.35 1.50
CA LYS A 100 -3.74 20.41 1.01
C LYS A 100 -3.39 21.41 2.11
N GLN A 101 -4.32 21.71 3.03
CA GLN A 101 -4.06 22.59 4.16
C GLN A 101 -3.06 21.94 5.13
N LEU A 102 -3.28 20.68 5.53
CA LEU A 102 -2.37 19.93 6.39
C LEU A 102 -0.98 19.80 5.76
N ALA A 103 -0.89 19.54 4.44
CA ALA A 103 0.39 19.48 3.74
C ALA A 103 1.15 20.82 3.77
N LYS A 104 0.43 21.95 3.63
CA LYS A 104 1.03 23.28 3.73
C LYS A 104 1.49 23.58 5.16
N GLU A 105 0.70 23.20 6.17
CA GLU A 105 1.04 23.37 7.58
C GLU A 105 2.25 22.52 7.96
N ARG A 106 2.32 21.28 7.48
CA ARG A 106 3.48 20.39 7.63
C ARG A 106 4.77 21.06 7.15
N ASN A 107 4.76 21.57 5.92
CA ASN A 107 5.94 22.23 5.33
C ASN A 107 6.33 23.52 6.09
N LYS A 108 5.37 24.23 6.71
CA LYS A 108 5.66 25.40 7.55
C LYS A 108 6.34 24.97 8.84
N VAL A 109 5.81 23.96 9.51
CA VAL A 109 6.37 23.44 10.77
C VAL A 109 7.77 22.84 10.54
N GLU A 110 7.97 22.12 9.44
CA GLU A 110 9.28 21.57 9.05
C GLU A 110 10.34 22.68 8.86
N LYS A 111 9.95 23.80 8.25
CA LYS A 111 10.83 24.98 8.13
C LYS A 111 11.14 25.61 9.50
N LEU A 112 10.24 25.53 10.46
CA LEU A 112 10.48 26.04 11.81
C LEU A 112 11.41 25.10 12.59
N ILE A 113 11.20 23.79 12.50
CA ILE A 113 12.08 22.76 13.09
C ILE A 113 13.51 22.91 12.57
N THR A 114 13.68 23.04 11.26
CA THR A 114 15.02 23.22 10.65
C THR A 114 15.68 24.55 11.04
N LYS A 115 14.89 25.59 11.34
CA LYS A 115 15.43 26.86 11.86
C LYS A 115 15.82 26.75 13.33
N SER A 116 14.98 26.15 14.18
CA SER A 116 15.30 25.97 15.59
C SER A 116 16.47 25.00 15.79
N SER A 117 16.57 23.92 15.00
CA SER A 117 17.72 23.02 15.06
C SER A 117 19.03 23.69 14.64
N LYS A 118 18.99 24.54 13.60
CA LYS A 118 20.15 25.37 13.23
C LYS A 118 20.54 26.32 14.34
N LYS A 119 19.57 27.01 14.96
CA LYS A 119 19.82 27.93 16.08
C LYS A 119 20.42 27.19 17.29
N LEU A 120 19.88 26.03 17.65
CA LEU A 120 20.46 25.17 18.69
C LEU A 120 21.90 24.82 18.36
N SER A 121 22.19 24.39 17.13
CA SER A 121 23.56 24.06 16.72
C SER A 121 24.53 25.24 16.76
N SER A 122 24.05 26.47 16.53
CA SER A 122 24.89 27.67 16.64
C SER A 122 25.15 28.05 18.10
N LEU A 123 24.14 27.94 18.97
CA LEU A 123 24.27 28.25 20.40
C LEU A 123 25.21 27.26 21.11
N ILE A 124 25.22 25.99 20.68
CA ILE A 124 26.12 24.96 21.22
C ILE A 124 27.58 25.19 20.79
N LYS A 125 27.82 25.83 19.64
CA LYS A 125 29.17 26.05 19.08
C LYS A 125 29.87 27.29 19.62
N THR A 126 29.18 28.17 20.34
CA THR A 126 29.76 29.38 20.92
C THR A 126 30.31 29.09 22.32
N ASP A 127 31.56 29.47 22.59
CA ASP A 127 32.28 29.17 23.85
C ASP A 127 31.64 29.81 25.10
N ASN A 128 30.83 30.87 24.92
CA ASN A 128 29.99 31.45 25.97
C ASN A 128 28.52 31.15 25.65
N PHE A 129 28.01 30.01 26.11
CA PHE A 129 26.63 29.59 25.86
C PHE A 129 25.68 30.11 26.95
N ASP A 130 24.62 30.80 26.54
CA ASP A 130 23.52 31.17 27.42
C ASP A 130 22.54 29.99 27.57
N ILE A 131 22.52 29.41 28.76
CA ILE A 131 21.77 28.18 29.06
C ILE A 131 20.26 28.41 28.91
N GLU A 132 19.74 29.58 29.29
CA GLU A 132 18.31 29.90 29.22
C GLU A 132 17.84 30.02 27.75
N GLU A 133 18.68 30.58 26.88
CA GLU A 133 18.40 30.64 25.45
C GLU A 133 18.41 29.24 24.80
N VAL A 134 19.32 28.36 25.22
CA VAL A 134 19.35 26.98 24.73
C VAL A 134 18.10 26.22 25.16
N GLU A 135 17.72 26.30 26.44
CA GLU A 135 16.52 25.63 26.95
C GLU A 135 15.24 26.13 26.28
N SER A 136 15.06 27.45 26.16
CA SER A 136 13.88 28.02 25.51
C SER A 136 13.79 27.66 24.02
N THR A 137 14.92 27.63 23.30
CA THR A 137 14.94 27.22 21.89
C THR A 137 14.69 25.73 21.70
N LEU A 138 15.12 24.91 22.67
CA LEU A 138 14.85 23.49 22.70
C LEU A 138 13.36 23.19 22.97
N GLU A 139 12.75 23.88 23.93
CA GLU A 139 11.31 23.75 24.20
C GLU A 139 10.46 24.13 22.98
N LEU A 140 10.85 25.20 22.28
CA LEU A 140 10.21 25.59 21.02
C LEU A 140 10.35 24.49 19.95
N HIS A 141 11.54 23.88 19.84
CA HIS A 141 11.78 22.77 18.91
C HIS A 141 10.89 21.57 19.24
N ASP A 142 10.79 21.16 20.51
CA ASP A 142 9.93 20.06 20.95
C ASP A 142 8.45 20.34 20.69
N ASN A 143 8.01 21.58 20.90
CA ASN A 143 6.65 22.00 20.59
C ASN A 143 6.36 21.95 19.08
N TYR A 144 7.33 22.25 18.23
CA TYR A 144 7.17 22.09 16.79
C TYR A 144 7.13 20.62 16.37
N LEU A 145 7.91 19.74 16.99
CA LEU A 145 7.85 18.30 16.77
C LEU A 145 6.47 17.73 17.13
N LYS A 146 5.91 18.09 18.28
CA LYS A 146 4.55 17.67 18.67
C LYS A 146 3.49 18.11 17.66
N LYS A 147 3.56 19.37 17.21
CA LYS A 147 2.66 19.87 16.15
C LYS A 147 2.84 19.11 14.84
N MET A 148 4.06 18.68 14.52
CA MET A 148 4.33 17.87 13.33
C MET A 148 3.66 16.49 13.44
N GLU A 149 3.77 15.84 14.60
CA GLU A 149 3.10 14.56 14.88
C GLU A 149 1.58 14.67 14.75
N GLU A 150 0.96 15.72 15.32
CA GLU A 150 -0.47 15.98 15.19
C GLU A 150 -0.92 16.13 13.73
N ILE A 151 -0.13 16.83 12.90
CA ILE A 151 -0.41 17.01 11.47
C ILE A 151 -0.27 15.67 10.73
N GLU A 152 0.76 14.89 11.04
CA GLU A 152 0.97 13.57 10.42
C GLU A 152 -0.15 12.60 10.78
N ASP A 153 -0.65 12.62 12.01
CA ASP A 153 -1.84 11.87 12.40
C ASP A 153 -3.10 12.33 11.67
N GLY A 154 -3.29 13.64 11.49
CA GLY A 154 -4.34 14.19 10.64
C GLY A 154 -4.29 13.62 9.22
N ILE A 155 -3.13 13.63 8.58
CA ILE A 155 -2.93 13.08 7.23
C ILE A 155 -3.21 11.57 7.21
N ASN A 156 -2.67 10.83 8.18
CA ASN A 156 -2.81 9.38 8.26
C ASN A 156 -4.28 8.94 8.43
N THR A 157 -5.07 9.68 9.21
CA THR A 157 -6.50 9.38 9.37
C THR A 157 -7.29 9.60 8.08
N LEU A 158 -6.94 10.61 7.28
CA LEU A 158 -7.56 10.83 5.96
C LEU A 158 -7.24 9.67 5.01
N VAL A 159 -5.98 9.23 4.96
CA VAL A 159 -5.55 8.10 4.11
C VAL A 159 -6.33 6.82 4.44
N LEU A 160 -6.61 6.56 5.72
CA LEU A 160 -7.38 5.38 6.15
C LEU A 160 -8.89 5.49 5.85
N LYS A 161 -9.43 6.71 5.82
CA LYS A 161 -10.84 6.98 5.51
C LYS A 161 -11.14 6.85 4.01
N ASN A 162 -10.16 7.06 3.14
CA ASN A 162 -10.33 7.04 1.68
C ASN A 162 -10.94 5.71 1.16
N PRO A 163 -12.22 5.70 0.71
CA PRO A 163 -12.91 4.48 0.26
C PRO A 163 -12.25 3.83 -0.95
N ASN A 164 -11.55 4.62 -1.77
CA ASN A 164 -10.89 4.16 -3.00
C ASN A 164 -9.58 3.38 -2.73
N LEU A 165 -9.04 3.41 -1.51
CA LEU A 165 -7.81 2.71 -1.18
C LEU A 165 -8.08 1.20 -0.99
N PRO A 166 -7.44 0.30 -1.76
CA PRO A 166 -7.68 -1.13 -1.67
C PRO A 166 -7.25 -1.67 -0.29
N LEU A 167 -7.96 -2.70 0.20
CA LEU A 167 -7.75 -3.28 1.53
C LEU A 167 -6.29 -3.71 1.77
N LYS A 168 -5.62 -4.22 0.72
CA LYS A 168 -4.20 -4.62 0.77
C LYS A 168 -3.28 -3.44 1.10
N GLU A 169 -3.52 -2.28 0.51
CA GLU A 169 -2.72 -1.07 0.75
C GLU A 169 -2.98 -0.49 2.13
N ARG A 170 -4.25 -0.48 2.58
CA ARG A 170 -4.59 -0.08 3.96
C ARG A 170 -3.90 -0.96 4.99
N ARG A 171 -3.93 -2.28 4.80
CA ARG A 171 -3.22 -3.24 5.67
C ARG A 171 -1.71 -2.99 5.65
N LYS A 172 -1.12 -2.79 4.48
CA LYS A 172 0.32 -2.47 4.34
C LYS A 172 0.68 -1.19 5.11
N PHE A 173 -0.15 -0.15 5.02
CA PHE A 173 0.05 1.10 5.74
C PHE A 173 0.00 0.89 7.27
N ILE A 174 -1.03 0.20 7.77
CA ILE A 174 -1.18 -0.12 9.21
C ILE A 174 0.01 -0.94 9.70
N TYR A 175 0.41 -1.99 8.98
CA TYR A 175 1.54 -2.84 9.39
C TYR A 175 2.87 -2.11 9.35
N LYS A 176 3.10 -1.26 8.34
CA LYS A 176 4.32 -0.44 8.29
C LYS A 176 4.38 0.52 9.48
N ARG A 177 3.26 1.14 9.85
CA ARG A 177 3.16 2.01 11.02
C ARG A 177 3.42 1.24 12.32
N ALA A 178 2.77 0.09 12.50
CA ALA A 178 2.98 -0.77 13.67
C ALA A 178 4.42 -1.27 13.78
N TYR A 179 5.01 -1.68 12.66
CA TYR A 179 6.42 -2.10 12.60
C TYR A 179 7.35 -0.96 12.99
N ASN A 180 7.15 0.25 12.44
CA ASN A 180 7.96 1.41 12.78
C ASN A 180 7.87 1.73 14.29
N ALA A 181 6.66 1.73 14.86
CA ALA A 181 6.44 1.96 16.28
C ALA A 181 7.16 0.91 17.15
N GLU A 182 7.10 -0.37 16.77
CA GLU A 182 7.80 -1.44 17.48
C GLU A 182 9.32 -1.31 17.36
N THR A 183 9.83 -0.91 16.18
CA THR A 183 11.28 -0.68 16.02
C THR A 183 11.77 0.52 16.83
N GLU A 184 10.98 1.59 16.96
CA GLU A 184 11.32 2.71 17.83
C GLU A 184 11.28 2.32 19.30
N ARG A 185 10.27 1.56 19.72
CA ARG A 185 10.20 0.98 21.07
C ARG A 185 11.44 0.13 21.36
N ALA A 186 11.82 -0.76 20.44
CA ALA A 186 13.02 -1.59 20.60
C ALA A 186 14.30 -0.75 20.68
N ARG A 187 14.45 0.29 19.85
CA ARG A 187 15.58 1.23 19.93
C ARG A 187 15.63 1.95 21.27
N LYS A 188 14.48 2.43 21.77
CA LYS A 188 14.38 3.10 23.07
C LYS A 188 14.81 2.19 24.21
N LEU A 189 14.37 0.93 24.20
CA LEU A 189 14.79 -0.07 25.19
C LEU A 189 16.31 -0.35 25.11
N LEU A 190 16.88 -0.39 23.90
CA LEU A 190 18.34 -0.51 23.75
C LEU A 190 19.10 0.69 24.32
N ILE A 191 18.60 1.91 24.13
CA ILE A 191 19.20 3.12 24.71
C ILE A 191 19.10 3.09 26.25
N MET A 192 17.94 2.76 26.80
CA MET A 192 17.75 2.60 28.25
C MET A 192 18.66 1.53 28.85
N LYS A 193 18.84 0.41 28.12
CA LYS A 193 19.78 -0.64 28.52
C LYS A 193 21.23 -0.14 28.54
N LYS A 194 21.64 0.65 27.54
CA LYS A 194 22.99 1.24 27.50
C LYS A 194 23.22 2.20 28.68
N ASN A 195 22.22 2.99 29.04
CA ASN A 195 22.30 3.96 30.13
C ASN A 195 22.03 3.34 31.51
N ASN A 196 21.85 2.02 31.59
CA ASN A 196 21.55 1.27 32.82
C ASN A 196 20.32 1.76 33.62
N THR A 197 19.39 2.44 32.94
CA THR A 197 18.16 3.02 33.52
C THR A 197 16.93 2.15 33.31
N MET A 198 17.10 0.94 32.79
CA MET A 198 16.01 0.06 32.37
C MET A 198 15.36 -0.67 33.56
N ASN A 199 14.07 -0.43 33.80
CA ASN A 199 13.27 -1.26 34.71
C ASN A 199 12.41 -2.28 33.93
N TRP A 200 12.10 -3.41 34.56
CA TRP A 200 11.29 -4.48 33.96
C TRP A 200 9.92 -4.01 33.47
N ALA A 201 9.32 -3.03 34.18
CA ALA A 201 8.04 -2.44 33.82
C ALA A 201 8.09 -1.61 32.51
N ASP A 202 9.27 -1.13 32.09
CA ASP A 202 9.43 -0.33 30.87
C ASP A 202 9.29 -1.18 29.59
N GLN A 203 9.34 -2.52 29.73
CA GLN A 203 9.09 -3.42 28.63
C GLN A 203 7.62 -3.44 28.22
N ASN A 204 6.65 -3.20 29.10
CA ASN A 204 5.24 -3.20 28.72
C ASN A 204 4.77 -1.78 28.41
N TYR A 205 4.91 -1.35 27.15
CA TYR A 205 4.35 -0.08 26.72
C TYR A 205 2.82 -0.20 26.63
N VAL A 206 2.15 0.05 27.75
CA VAL A 206 0.75 0.47 27.77
C VAL A 206 0.79 1.99 27.68
N GLU A 207 0.10 2.58 26.71
CA GLU A 207 -0.20 4.02 26.69
C GLU A 207 -1.12 4.37 27.88
N GLU A 208 -0.64 4.20 29.10
CA GLU A 208 -1.16 5.01 30.19
C GLU A 208 -0.79 6.44 29.84
N LYS A 209 -1.82 7.29 29.66
CA LYS A 209 -1.72 8.75 29.63
C LYS A 209 -1.07 9.23 30.94
N LYS A 210 0.22 8.98 31.11
CA LYS A 210 1.03 9.63 32.13
C LYS A 210 1.16 11.06 31.62
N GLY A 211 0.55 11.99 32.35
CA GLY A 211 0.80 13.42 32.18
C GLY A 211 2.31 13.69 32.11
N PRO A 212 2.73 14.83 31.55
CA PRO A 212 4.12 15.04 31.14
C PRO A 212 5.08 14.63 32.25
N LYS A 213 5.72 13.45 32.09
CA LYS A 213 6.91 13.11 32.86
C LYS A 213 7.87 14.25 32.58
N ARG A 214 8.37 14.90 33.63
CA ARG A 214 9.47 15.86 33.52
C ARG A 214 10.48 15.23 32.56
N GLY A 215 10.69 15.90 31.42
CA GLY A 215 11.66 15.45 30.44
C GLY A 215 13.05 15.39 31.06
N PRO A 216 14.06 14.92 30.30
CA PRO A 216 15.45 14.90 30.75
C PRO A 216 15.81 16.22 31.44
N SER A 217 16.48 16.15 32.59
CA SER A 217 16.58 17.28 33.54
C SER A 217 17.50 18.41 33.06
N GLY A 218 18.16 18.25 31.91
CA GLY A 218 19.01 19.28 31.32
C GLY A 218 19.00 19.29 29.80
N TRP A 219 19.27 20.45 29.23
CA TRP A 219 19.37 20.68 27.77
C TRP A 219 20.43 19.81 27.08
N LYS A 220 21.54 19.49 27.76
CA LYS A 220 22.62 18.64 27.24
C LYS A 220 22.16 17.22 26.95
N GLU A 221 21.45 16.60 27.90
CA GLU A 221 20.91 15.24 27.77
C GLU A 221 19.89 15.17 26.62
N ARG A 222 19.07 16.22 26.44
CA ARG A 222 18.11 16.30 25.34
C ARG A 222 18.77 16.49 23.97
N LEU A 223 19.97 17.07 23.93
CA LEU A 223 20.77 17.24 22.72
C LEU A 223 21.71 16.05 22.47
N GLY A 224 21.80 15.09 23.39
CA GLY A 224 22.68 13.93 23.27
C GLY A 224 24.16 14.26 23.41
N LEU A 225 24.50 15.32 24.14
CA LEU A 225 25.87 15.67 24.49
C LEU A 225 26.24 14.93 25.79
N GLU A 226 27.22 14.03 25.73
CA GLU A 226 27.81 13.39 26.92
C GLU A 226 28.60 14.46 27.70
N GLU A 227 28.42 14.50 29.03
CA GLU A 227 29.36 15.24 29.89
C GLU A 227 30.67 14.47 29.88
N GLU A 228 31.74 15.06 29.34
CA GLU A 228 33.08 14.55 29.63
C GLU A 228 33.25 14.64 31.15
N GLU A 229 33.35 13.49 31.81
CA GLU A 229 33.78 13.42 33.20
C GLU A 229 35.21 13.97 33.26
N ASP A 230 35.34 15.22 33.70
CA ASP A 230 36.63 15.81 34.06
C ASP A 230 37.28 14.93 35.14
N ASN A 231 38.33 14.19 34.77
CA ASN A 231 39.24 13.51 35.70
C ASN A 231 40.21 14.50 36.34
#